data_AF-A0AAN8A6V5-F1
#
_entry.id   AF-A0AAN8A6V5-F1
#
_cell.length_a   1.000
_cell.length_b   1.000
_cell.length_c   1.000
_cell.angle_alpha   90.00
_cell.angle_beta   90.00
_cell.angle_gamma   90.00
#
_symmetry.space_group_name_H-M   'P 1'
#
loop_
_entity.id
_entity.type
_entity.pdbx_description
1 polymer ?
#
loop_
_entity_poly.entity_id
_entity_poly.type
_entity_poly.pdbx_seq_one_letter_code
_entity_poly.pdbx_strand_id
1 'polypeptide(L)'
;MNKIHLVSKGNANIVISIENDDILYRLGIKFKSLETNNEYTLKNWSFIQKEIIPIFGSYLCPMELCDLNLSLNLTKLYSQYVLLDSIKSNSIFCFKLPNLNPHLSTAKCLHNDHQTRLFYNNIQNTLIMEIKPKWLHNPLEYCRNCTHNKYKGRNINYCYRKLLFQRGEYIKEIFKNINILEEQLGIMNDYFSTEDNILQIIYNEQSKIHHLIIESGNEEKLPLLMTLRDVTCFIKWQFFRKNFNNNRTTKSTLNANVEALIVDVDLKTPEKKIYWGNMEKQLNSYTNKVYHQ
;
A
#
# COMPACT_ATOMS: atom_id res chain seq x y z
N MET A 1 -24.08 -13.91 18.70
CA MET A 1 -23.60 -12.53 18.51
C MET A 1 -22.25 -12.59 17.83
N ASN A 2 -22.08 -11.90 16.71
CA ASN A 2 -20.86 -12.00 15.91
C ASN A 2 -19.69 -11.38 16.67
N LYS A 3 -18.55 -12.07 16.65
CA LYS A 3 -17.31 -11.63 17.28
C LYS A 3 -16.66 -10.58 16.38
N ILE A 4 -16.42 -9.38 16.91
CA ILE A 4 -15.81 -8.27 16.16
C ILE A 4 -14.43 -8.00 16.75
N HIS A 5 -13.42 -7.95 15.90
CA HIS A 5 -12.04 -7.65 16.28
C HIS A 5 -11.55 -6.40 15.58
N LEU A 6 -10.90 -5.51 16.34
CA LEU A 6 -10.16 -4.40 15.77
C LEU A 6 -8.83 -4.93 15.24
N VAL A 7 -8.64 -4.90 13.93
CA VAL A 7 -7.41 -5.36 13.25
C VAL A 7 -6.39 -4.23 13.18
N SER A 8 -6.82 -3.03 12.82
CA SER A 8 -5.93 -1.86 12.80
C SER A 8 -6.68 -0.54 12.95
N LYS A 9 -5.94 0.49 13.36
CA LYS A 9 -6.42 1.88 13.45
C LYS A 9 -5.45 2.80 12.71
N GLY A 10 -5.99 3.57 11.77
CA GLY A 10 -5.33 4.72 11.16
C GLY A 10 -5.95 6.04 11.60
N ASN A 11 -5.52 7.13 10.96
CA ASN A 11 -6.05 8.47 11.26
C ASN A 11 -7.46 8.70 10.67
N ALA A 12 -7.78 8.04 9.56
CA ALA A 12 -9.03 8.25 8.83
C ALA A 12 -9.96 7.03 8.85
N ASN A 13 -9.41 5.84 9.14
CA ASN A 13 -10.13 4.57 9.05
C ASN A 13 -9.72 3.64 10.19
N ILE A 14 -10.64 2.78 10.61
CA ILE A 14 -10.34 1.54 11.33
C ILE A 14 -10.59 0.35 10.41
N VAL A 15 -9.90 -0.76 10.67
CA VAL A 15 -10.14 -2.03 9.99
C VAL A 15 -10.56 -3.05 11.04
N ILE A 16 -11.67 -3.73 10.79
CA ILE A 16 -12.21 -4.76 11.68
C ILE A 16 -12.38 -6.08 10.93
N SER A 17 -12.38 -7.19 11.67
CA SER A 17 -12.84 -8.48 11.18
C SER A 17 -14.14 -8.88 11.92
N ILE A 18 -14.99 -9.63 11.23
CA ILE A 18 -16.26 -10.13 11.76
C ILE A 18 -16.27 -11.64 11.56
N GLU A 19 -16.29 -12.40 12.66
CA GLU A 19 -16.26 -13.88 12.73
C GLU A 19 -14.95 -14.54 12.26
N ASN A 20 -14.47 -14.22 11.05
CA ASN A 20 -13.23 -14.72 10.49
C ASN A 20 -12.30 -13.56 10.09
N ASP A 21 -11.00 -13.85 10.02
CA ASP A 21 -9.98 -12.86 9.66
C ASP A 21 -9.68 -12.85 8.16
N ASP A 22 -10.39 -13.62 7.33
CA ASP A 22 -10.19 -13.64 5.87
C ASP A 22 -10.81 -12.42 5.19
N ILE A 23 -11.85 -11.86 5.80
CA ILE A 23 -12.57 -10.67 5.32
C ILE A 23 -12.42 -9.55 6.33
N LEU A 24 -12.02 -8.39 5.83
CA LEU A 24 -11.85 -7.17 6.58
C LEU A 24 -12.87 -6.12 6.16
N TYR A 25 -13.33 -5.33 7.11
CA TYR A 25 -14.20 -4.19 6.90
C TYR A 25 -13.45 -2.92 7.31
N ARG A 26 -13.29 -2.00 6.37
CA ARG A 26 -12.62 -0.71 6.59
C ARG A 26 -13.66 0.39 6.75
N LEU A 27 -13.79 0.88 7.97
CA LEU A 27 -14.80 1.87 8.39
C LEU A 27 -14.14 3.25 8.53
N GLY A 28 -14.80 4.28 8.02
CA GLY A 28 -14.35 5.67 8.18
C GLY A 28 -14.50 6.16 9.61
N ILE A 29 -13.47 6.81 10.15
CA ILE A 29 -13.45 7.46 11.47
C ILE A 29 -12.80 8.86 11.41
N LYS A 30 -12.67 9.42 10.21
CA LYS A 30 -12.01 10.72 9.99
C LYS A 30 -12.77 11.86 10.67
N PHE A 31 -14.09 11.75 10.69
CA PHE A 31 -14.99 12.76 11.26
C PHE A 31 -15.69 12.20 12.51
N LYS A 32 -16.22 13.09 13.34
CA LYS A 32 -16.96 12.68 14.54
C LYS A 32 -18.40 12.23 14.27
N SER A 33 -18.98 12.51 13.10
CA SER A 33 -20.35 12.11 12.75
C SER A 33 -20.35 10.86 11.85
N LEU A 34 -21.32 9.97 12.04
CA LEU A 34 -21.52 8.81 11.17
C LEU A 34 -21.83 9.27 9.74
N GLU A 35 -22.74 10.22 9.58
CA GLU A 35 -23.20 10.72 8.29
C GLU A 35 -22.04 11.27 7.46
N THR A 36 -21.19 12.11 8.06
CA THR A 36 -20.02 12.66 7.35
C THR A 36 -19.00 11.58 6.98
N ASN A 37 -18.81 10.54 7.81
CA ASN A 37 -17.95 9.41 7.45
C ASN A 37 -18.55 8.54 6.34
N ASN A 38 -19.87 8.37 6.34
CA ASN A 38 -20.60 7.67 5.30
C ASN A 38 -20.48 8.41 3.95
N GLU A 39 -20.75 9.71 3.93
CA GLU A 39 -20.55 10.58 2.74
C GLU A 39 -19.10 10.52 2.24
N TYR A 40 -18.12 10.59 3.16
CA TYR A 40 -16.71 10.46 2.81
C TYR A 40 -16.38 9.10 2.17
N THR A 41 -16.96 8.01 2.68
CA THR A 41 -16.78 6.66 2.15
C THR A 41 -17.39 6.53 0.75
N LEU A 42 -18.61 7.03 0.54
CA LEU A 42 -19.28 7.05 -0.76
C LEU A 42 -18.53 7.89 -1.80
N LYS A 43 -17.96 9.03 -1.38
CA LYS A 43 -17.11 9.86 -2.22
C LYS A 43 -15.83 9.13 -2.64
N ASN A 44 -15.18 8.43 -1.70
CA ASN A 44 -14.02 7.59 -2.02
C ASN A 44 -14.39 6.46 -2.97
N TRP A 45 -15.54 5.80 -2.76
CA TRP A 45 -16.01 4.75 -3.66
C TRP A 45 -16.17 5.26 -5.10
N SER A 46 -16.85 6.40 -5.25
CA SER A 46 -17.03 7.05 -6.56
C SER A 46 -15.71 7.41 -7.23
N PHE A 47 -14.74 7.92 -6.45
CA PHE A 47 -13.40 8.21 -6.95
C PHE A 47 -12.65 6.94 -7.36
N ILE A 48 -12.72 5.88 -6.55
CA ILE A 48 -12.06 4.60 -6.84
C ILE A 48 -12.60 4.01 -8.14
N GLN A 49 -13.93 3.98 -8.30
CA GLN A 49 -14.59 3.47 -9.50
C GLN A 49 -14.22 4.26 -10.75
N LYS A 50 -14.20 5.59 -10.66
CA LYS A 50 -13.99 6.46 -11.84
C LYS A 50 -12.53 6.67 -12.22
N GLU A 51 -11.62 6.70 -11.25
CA GLU A 51 -10.23 7.11 -11.47
C GLU A 51 -9.23 5.99 -11.14
N ILE A 52 -9.44 5.20 -10.09
CA ILE A 52 -8.43 4.23 -9.62
C ILE A 52 -8.55 2.88 -10.35
N ILE A 53 -9.76 2.34 -10.50
CA ILE A 53 -9.97 1.07 -11.21
C ILE A 53 -9.43 1.12 -12.65
N PRO A 54 -9.67 2.19 -13.44
CA PRO A 54 -9.10 2.28 -14.79
C PRO A 54 -7.56 2.29 -14.83
N ILE A 55 -6.91 2.73 -13.74
CA ILE A 55 -5.45 2.83 -13.65
C ILE A 55 -4.84 1.48 -13.26
N PHE A 56 -5.39 0.83 -12.23
CA PHE A 56 -4.75 -0.35 -11.64
C PHE A 56 -5.38 -1.68 -12.06
N GLY A 57 -6.63 -1.70 -12.53
CA GLY A 57 -7.31 -2.92 -12.96
C GLY A 57 -7.14 -4.05 -11.96
N SER A 58 -6.53 -5.16 -12.41
CA SER A 58 -6.27 -6.36 -11.61
C SER A 58 -5.23 -6.17 -10.48
N TYR A 59 -4.42 -5.11 -10.51
CA TYR A 59 -3.50 -4.79 -9.41
C TYR A 59 -4.21 -4.09 -8.26
N LEU A 60 -5.44 -3.60 -8.42
CA LEU A 60 -6.18 -3.05 -7.28
C LEU A 60 -6.68 -4.19 -6.38
N CYS A 61 -6.47 -4.07 -5.07
CA CYS A 61 -7.05 -5.01 -4.13
C CYS A 61 -8.57 -5.08 -4.31
N PRO A 62 -9.15 -6.28 -4.51
CA PRO A 62 -10.59 -6.44 -4.64
C PRO A 62 -11.33 -5.81 -3.47
N MET A 63 -12.31 -4.96 -3.78
CA MET A 63 -13.03 -4.22 -2.76
C MET A 63 -14.48 -3.99 -3.16
N GLU A 64 -15.36 -4.08 -2.17
CA GLU A 64 -16.80 -3.87 -2.34
C GLU A 64 -17.27 -2.79 -1.38
N LEU A 65 -18.10 -1.86 -1.87
CA LEU A 65 -18.89 -1.00 -0.99
C LEU A 65 -20.03 -1.83 -0.40
N CYS A 66 -20.13 -1.85 0.93
CA CYS A 66 -21.24 -2.48 1.64
C CYS A 66 -21.67 -1.61 2.82
N ASP A 67 -22.80 -1.95 3.41
CA ASP A 67 -23.29 -1.36 4.64
C ASP A 67 -23.32 -2.40 5.77
N LEU A 68 -22.91 -1.96 6.97
CA LEU A 68 -22.98 -2.74 8.18
C LEU A 68 -24.02 -2.14 9.11
N ASN A 69 -25.00 -2.94 9.51
CA ASN A 69 -25.94 -2.56 10.55
C ASN A 69 -25.23 -2.44 11.91
N LEU A 70 -25.58 -1.39 12.66
CA LEU A 70 -25.05 -1.12 14.00
C LEU A 70 -25.55 -2.14 15.03
N SER A 71 -24.94 -3.33 15.04
CA SER A 71 -25.13 -4.31 16.12
C SER A 71 -24.55 -3.80 17.44
N LEU A 72 -25.01 -4.33 18.59
CA LEU A 72 -24.53 -3.92 19.92
C LEU A 72 -22.99 -3.91 20.03
N ASN A 73 -22.32 -4.96 19.54
CA ASN A 73 -20.86 -5.08 19.56
C ASN A 73 -20.19 -4.04 18.65
N LEU A 74 -20.75 -3.80 17.46
CA LEU A 74 -20.20 -2.84 16.51
C LEU A 74 -20.37 -1.41 17.03
N THR A 75 -21.55 -1.09 17.56
CA THR A 75 -21.86 0.19 18.21
C THR A 75 -20.87 0.47 19.33
N LYS A 76 -20.64 -0.50 20.24
CA LYS A 76 -19.69 -0.35 21.36
C LYS A 76 -18.25 -0.09 20.90
N LEU A 77 -17.83 -0.71 19.79
CA LEU A 77 -16.49 -0.46 19.23
C LEU A 77 -16.43 0.90 18.54
N TYR A 78 -17.38 1.18 17.66
CA TYR A 78 -17.38 2.34 16.78
C TYR A 78 -17.63 3.65 17.52
N SER A 79 -18.43 3.63 18.60
CA SER A 79 -18.71 4.79 19.45
C SER A 79 -17.48 5.35 20.17
N GLN A 80 -16.36 4.61 20.19
CA GLN A 80 -15.08 5.09 20.71
C GLN A 80 -14.44 6.13 19.78
N TYR A 81 -14.89 6.22 18.52
CA TYR A 81 -14.31 7.08 17.49
C TYR A 81 -15.32 8.05 16.89
N VAL A 82 -16.59 7.68 16.85
CA VAL A 82 -17.67 8.44 16.19
C VAL A 82 -18.82 8.64 17.17
N LEU A 83 -19.37 9.84 17.22
CA LEU A 83 -20.54 10.19 18.03
C LEU A 83 -21.79 9.61 17.38
N LEU A 84 -22.55 8.82 18.15
CA LEU A 84 -23.73 8.08 17.70
C LEU A 84 -25.03 8.59 18.31
N ASP A 85 -25.02 9.78 18.93
CA ASP A 85 -26.15 10.25 19.75
C ASP A 85 -27.26 10.93 18.92
N SER A 86 -27.04 11.13 17.62
CA SER A 86 -27.97 11.85 16.70
C SER A 86 -28.06 11.21 15.32
N ILE A 87 -27.97 9.88 15.27
CA ILE A 87 -27.88 9.15 14.00
C ILE A 87 -29.19 9.18 13.22
N LYS A 88 -29.12 9.60 11.96
CA LYS A 88 -30.24 9.48 11.00
C LYS A 88 -30.24 8.13 10.27
N SER A 89 -29.09 7.45 10.26
CA SER A 89 -28.88 6.14 9.62
C SER A 89 -28.50 5.10 10.68
N ASN A 90 -28.99 3.87 10.55
CA ASN A 90 -28.56 2.76 11.42
C ASN A 90 -27.44 1.90 10.78
N SER A 91 -26.83 2.39 9.70
CA SER A 91 -25.81 1.65 8.95
C SER A 91 -24.55 2.46 8.69
N ILE A 92 -23.42 1.75 8.72
CA ILE A 92 -22.09 2.27 8.39
C ILE A 92 -21.76 1.81 6.97
N PHE A 93 -21.58 2.75 6.03
CA PHE A 93 -20.99 2.44 4.74
C PHE A 93 -19.49 2.21 4.91
N CYS A 94 -19.00 1.08 4.39
CA CYS A 94 -17.62 0.68 4.55
C CYS A 94 -17.13 -0.13 3.34
N PHE A 95 -15.82 -0.37 3.28
CA PHE A 95 -15.24 -1.27 2.28
C PHE A 95 -15.01 -2.64 2.87
N LYS A 96 -15.53 -3.65 2.19
CA LYS A 96 -15.22 -5.06 2.42
C LYS A 96 -14.02 -5.43 1.54
N LEU A 97 -13.01 -6.02 2.15
CA LEU A 97 -11.69 -6.29 1.56
C LEU A 97 -11.23 -7.69 1.97
N PRO A 98 -10.50 -8.43 1.11
CA PRO A 98 -9.78 -9.60 1.56
C PRO A 98 -8.66 -9.18 2.53
N ASN A 99 -8.40 -10.02 3.53
CA ASN A 99 -7.20 -9.87 4.33
C ASN A 99 -5.99 -10.30 3.49
N LEU A 100 -5.15 -9.33 3.11
CA LEU A 100 -3.93 -9.59 2.34
C LEU A 100 -2.81 -10.21 3.18
N ASN A 101 -3.02 -10.35 4.49
CA ASN A 101 -2.08 -11.00 5.40
C ASN A 101 -2.81 -11.80 6.50
N PRO A 102 -3.61 -12.82 6.13
CA PRO A 102 -4.50 -13.53 7.05
C PRO A 102 -3.74 -14.39 8.08
N HIS A 103 -2.45 -14.62 7.85
CA HIS A 103 -1.62 -15.49 8.66
C HIS A 103 -0.55 -14.74 9.45
N LEU A 104 -0.71 -13.43 9.67
CA LEU A 104 0.22 -12.62 10.50
C LEU A 104 0.49 -13.24 11.86
N SER A 105 -0.51 -13.88 12.48
CA SER A 105 -0.36 -14.56 13.77
C SER A 105 0.65 -15.71 13.74
N THR A 106 0.91 -16.28 12.56
CA THR A 106 1.86 -17.39 12.34
C THR A 106 3.09 -16.97 11.54
N ALA A 107 3.08 -15.77 10.94
CA ALA A 107 4.17 -15.25 10.13
C ALA A 107 5.21 -14.52 11.00
N LYS A 108 6.49 -14.75 10.70
CA LYS A 108 7.59 -14.00 11.33
C LYS A 108 7.75 -12.66 10.61
N CYS A 109 7.69 -11.56 11.36
CA CYS A 109 8.12 -10.26 10.84
C CYS A 109 9.65 -10.24 10.73
N LEU A 110 10.17 -10.14 9.51
CA LEU A 110 11.60 -10.11 9.21
C LEU A 110 12.14 -8.67 9.17
N HIS A 111 11.30 -7.71 8.79
CA HIS A 111 11.65 -6.30 8.72
C HIS A 111 10.41 -5.43 8.86
N ASN A 112 10.56 -4.27 9.49
CA ASN A 112 9.47 -3.31 9.69
C ASN A 112 10.04 -1.91 9.90
N ASP A 113 9.88 -1.06 8.90
CA ASP A 113 10.13 0.38 9.01
C ASP A 113 8.98 1.20 8.40
N HIS A 114 9.22 2.49 8.16
CA HIS A 114 8.19 3.40 7.66
C HIS A 114 7.76 3.13 6.21
N GLN A 115 8.60 2.49 5.40
CA GLN A 115 8.36 2.23 3.99
C GLN A 115 8.13 0.75 3.68
N THR A 116 8.64 -0.17 4.50
CA THR A 116 8.64 -1.58 4.17
C THR A 116 8.32 -2.43 5.39
N ARG A 117 7.43 -3.40 5.20
CA ARG A 117 7.31 -4.54 6.11
C ARG A 117 7.49 -5.81 5.33
N LEU A 118 8.20 -6.74 5.93
CA LEU A 118 8.46 -8.05 5.36
C LEU A 118 8.04 -9.12 6.35
N PHE A 119 7.18 -10.02 5.90
CA PHE A 119 6.69 -11.14 6.68
C PHE A 119 7.00 -12.44 5.96
N TYR A 120 7.41 -13.46 6.71
CA TYR A 120 7.66 -14.78 6.17
C TYR A 120 6.86 -15.82 6.95
N ASN A 121 6.07 -16.61 6.22
CA ASN A 121 5.34 -17.75 6.75
C ASN A 121 6.05 -19.04 6.33
N ASN A 122 6.68 -19.71 7.30
CA ASN A 122 7.39 -20.97 7.08
C ASN A 122 6.45 -22.11 6.63
N ILE A 123 5.22 -22.16 7.15
CA ILE A 123 4.27 -23.25 6.90
C ILE A 123 3.83 -23.24 5.44
N GLN A 124 3.55 -22.05 4.92
CA GLN A 124 3.10 -21.86 3.54
C GLN A 124 4.24 -21.53 2.58
N ASN A 125 5.48 -21.50 3.07
CA ASN A 125 6.66 -21.07 2.31
C ASN A 125 6.40 -19.76 1.53
N THR A 126 5.83 -18.78 2.23
CA THR A 126 5.30 -17.55 1.63
C THR A 126 5.99 -16.33 2.21
N LEU A 127 6.45 -15.43 1.34
CA LEU A 127 6.99 -14.13 1.70
C LEU A 127 6.01 -13.03 1.27
N ILE A 128 5.67 -12.13 2.19
CA ILE A 128 4.78 -10.99 1.94
C ILE A 128 5.56 -9.71 2.22
N MET A 129 5.63 -8.85 1.22
CA MET A 129 6.25 -7.54 1.31
C MET A 129 5.18 -6.46 1.17
N GLU A 130 4.96 -5.70 2.24
CA GLU A 130 4.15 -4.48 2.24
C GLU A 130 5.10 -3.30 1.98
N ILE A 131 4.87 -2.53 0.90
CA ILE A 131 5.74 -1.42 0.51
C ILE A 131 4.96 -0.14 0.30
N LYS A 132 5.54 0.99 0.72
CA LYS A 132 5.08 2.34 0.37
C LYS A 132 6.11 2.96 -0.56
N PRO A 133 5.97 2.80 -1.88
CA PRO A 133 7.02 3.19 -2.84
C PRO A 133 7.20 4.71 -2.94
N LYS A 134 6.20 5.47 -2.49
CA LYS A 134 6.16 6.93 -2.49
C LYS A 134 6.37 7.50 -3.90
N TRP A 135 7.28 8.45 -4.06
CA TRP A 135 7.54 9.11 -5.35
C TRP A 135 8.47 8.23 -6.19
N LEU A 136 7.91 7.51 -7.15
CA LEU A 136 8.69 6.77 -8.14
C LEU A 136 9.04 7.68 -9.32
N HIS A 137 8.02 8.38 -9.86
CA HIS A 137 8.26 9.49 -10.75
C HIS A 137 8.59 10.74 -9.92
N ASN A 138 9.82 11.23 -10.08
CA ASN A 138 10.35 12.36 -9.32
C ASN A 138 10.95 13.38 -10.31
N PRO A 139 10.27 14.53 -10.52
CA PRO A 139 10.73 15.57 -11.44
C PRO A 139 11.82 16.47 -10.83
N LEU A 140 12.22 16.22 -9.57
CA LEU A 140 13.23 17.00 -8.85
C LEU A 140 14.64 16.47 -9.10
N GLU A 141 15.63 17.35 -9.03
CA GLU A 141 17.05 17.01 -9.15
C GLU A 141 17.53 16.04 -8.06
N TYR A 142 16.90 16.09 -6.88
CA TYR A 142 17.20 15.22 -5.75
C TYR A 142 16.09 14.19 -5.55
N CYS A 143 16.42 13.04 -4.96
CA CYS A 143 15.42 12.04 -4.60
C CYS A 143 14.59 12.50 -3.40
N ARG A 144 13.36 12.96 -3.66
CA ARG A 144 12.43 13.43 -2.61
C ARG A 144 12.26 12.43 -1.47
N ASN A 145 12.10 11.15 -1.78
CA ASN A 145 11.86 10.11 -0.77
C ASN A 145 13.03 9.99 0.20
N CYS A 146 14.25 9.88 -0.33
CA CYS A 146 15.45 9.73 0.49
C CYS A 146 15.78 11.01 1.26
N THR A 147 15.65 12.19 0.62
CA THR A 147 15.80 13.48 1.30
C THR A 147 14.78 13.62 2.44
N HIS A 148 13.52 13.23 2.22
CA HIS A 148 12.49 13.30 3.26
C HIS A 148 12.74 12.31 4.40
N ASN A 149 13.21 11.09 4.12
CA ASN A 149 13.61 10.15 5.15
C ASN A 149 14.77 10.70 6.00
N LYS A 150 15.79 11.29 5.36
CA LYS A 150 16.91 11.93 6.04
C LYS A 150 16.47 13.14 6.88
N TYR A 151 15.61 14.01 6.33
CA TYR A 151 15.03 15.15 7.04
C TYR A 151 14.23 14.72 8.28
N LYS A 152 13.52 13.59 8.21
CA LYS A 152 12.77 13.03 9.34
C LYS A 152 13.61 12.14 10.28
N GLY A 153 14.92 12.03 10.06
CA GLY A 153 15.81 11.19 10.87
C GLY A 153 15.49 9.69 10.78
N ARG A 154 14.90 9.23 9.67
CA ARG A 154 14.58 7.81 9.47
C ARG A 154 15.81 7.05 8.98
N ASN A 155 16.10 5.92 9.61
CA ASN A 155 17.16 5.00 9.21
C ASN A 155 16.69 4.08 8.06
N ILE A 156 16.47 4.67 6.87
CA ILE A 156 16.07 3.95 5.66
C ILE A 156 17.15 4.19 4.60
N ASN A 157 17.95 3.15 4.34
CA ASN A 157 19.16 3.24 3.52
C ASN A 157 18.96 2.70 2.11
N TYR A 158 17.71 2.53 1.69
CA TYR A 158 17.33 2.06 0.37
C TYR A 158 16.29 2.97 -0.29
N CYS A 159 16.05 2.76 -1.58
CA CYS A 159 15.15 3.56 -2.40
C CYS A 159 14.45 2.69 -3.45
N TYR A 160 13.12 2.69 -3.45
CA TYR A 160 12.33 1.99 -4.46
C TYR A 160 12.48 2.54 -5.88
N ARG A 161 12.85 3.83 -6.02
CA ARG A 161 13.21 4.40 -7.31
C ARG A 161 14.50 3.77 -7.85
N LYS A 162 15.49 3.49 -6.99
CA LYS A 162 16.70 2.75 -7.41
C LYS A 162 16.35 1.30 -7.78
N LEU A 163 15.49 0.63 -7.02
CA LEU A 163 15.00 -0.71 -7.38
C LEU A 163 14.38 -0.75 -8.77
N LEU A 164 13.54 0.23 -9.09
CA LEU A 164 12.91 0.36 -10.39
C LEU A 164 13.94 0.56 -11.51
N PHE A 165 14.86 1.52 -11.38
CA PHE A 165 15.79 1.86 -12.47
C PHE A 165 17.01 0.94 -12.59
N GLN A 166 17.36 0.20 -11.53
CA GLN A 166 18.40 -0.83 -11.56
C GLN A 166 17.82 -2.22 -11.88
N ARG A 167 16.62 -2.29 -12.48
CA ARG A 167 15.97 -3.51 -12.96
C ARG A 167 15.99 -4.66 -11.94
N GLY A 168 15.66 -4.37 -10.69
CA GLY A 168 15.59 -5.38 -9.63
C GLY A 168 16.90 -5.64 -8.87
N GLU A 169 18.07 -5.34 -9.42
CA GLU A 169 19.37 -5.74 -8.81
C GLU A 169 19.55 -5.16 -7.40
N TYR A 170 18.96 -3.98 -7.18
CA TYR A 170 18.98 -3.28 -5.90
C TYR A 170 18.18 -3.97 -4.78
N ILE A 171 17.45 -5.05 -5.05
CA ILE A 171 16.68 -5.80 -4.05
C ILE A 171 17.57 -6.34 -2.93
N LYS A 172 18.82 -6.70 -3.27
CA LYS A 172 19.83 -7.15 -2.31
C LYS A 172 20.19 -6.08 -1.29
N GLU A 173 20.22 -4.81 -1.70
CA GLU A 173 20.48 -3.70 -0.78
C GLU A 173 19.32 -3.43 0.18
N ILE A 174 18.07 -3.62 -0.28
CA ILE A 174 16.88 -3.51 0.57
C ILE A 174 16.91 -4.58 1.67
N PHE A 175 17.40 -5.79 1.35
CA PHE A 175 17.38 -6.94 2.25
C PHE A 175 18.75 -7.36 2.77
N LYS A 176 19.77 -6.51 2.65
CA LYS A 176 21.16 -6.81 3.01
C LYS A 176 21.34 -7.37 4.42
N ASN A 177 20.50 -6.92 5.36
CA ASN A 177 20.55 -7.32 6.77
C ASN A 177 19.41 -8.30 7.15
N ILE A 178 18.73 -8.89 6.17
CA ILE A 178 17.65 -9.84 6.37
C ILE A 178 18.09 -11.21 5.85
N ASN A 179 17.83 -12.26 6.63
CA ASN A 179 18.10 -13.62 6.21
C ASN A 179 17.05 -14.09 5.19
N ILE A 180 17.30 -13.83 3.91
CA ILE A 180 16.53 -14.35 2.76
C ILE A 180 17.47 -15.23 1.93
N LEU A 181 16.97 -16.35 1.41
CA LEU A 181 17.78 -17.24 0.58
C LEU A 181 18.14 -16.56 -0.75
N GLU A 182 19.35 -16.77 -1.25
CA GLU A 182 19.81 -16.18 -2.51
C GLU A 182 18.90 -16.55 -3.69
N GLU A 183 18.40 -17.80 -3.74
CA GLU A 183 17.41 -18.23 -4.75
C GLU A 183 16.10 -17.44 -4.67
N GLN A 184 15.65 -17.07 -3.46
CA GLN A 184 14.45 -16.25 -3.28
C GLN A 184 14.71 -14.82 -3.74
N LEU A 185 15.89 -14.25 -3.41
CA LEU A 185 16.31 -12.94 -3.90
C LEU A 185 16.38 -12.89 -5.43
N GLY A 186 16.86 -13.96 -6.07
CA GLY A 186 16.85 -14.10 -7.53
C GLY A 186 15.44 -14.01 -8.12
N ILE A 187 14.48 -14.74 -7.56
CA ILE A 187 13.08 -14.70 -8.01
C ILE A 187 12.47 -13.30 -7.81
N MET A 188 12.78 -12.63 -6.69
CA MET A 188 12.30 -11.27 -6.43
C MET A 188 12.93 -10.27 -7.40
N ASN A 189 14.23 -10.41 -7.69
CA ASN A 189 14.93 -9.63 -8.69
C ASN A 189 14.24 -9.76 -10.05
N ASP A 190 14.00 -11.00 -10.50
CA ASP A 190 13.37 -11.29 -11.79
C ASP A 190 12.01 -10.60 -11.92
N TYR A 191 11.19 -10.63 -10.86
CA TYR A 191 9.91 -9.90 -10.84
C TYR A 191 10.10 -8.38 -11.00
N PHE A 192 11.06 -7.77 -10.29
CA PHE A 192 11.31 -6.33 -10.42
C PHE A 192 12.04 -5.94 -11.71
N SER A 193 12.59 -6.89 -12.45
CA SER A 193 13.21 -6.67 -13.76
C SER A 193 12.17 -6.56 -14.89
N THR A 194 10.93 -7.01 -14.69
CA THR A 194 9.90 -7.00 -15.73
C THR A 194 9.20 -5.64 -15.86
N GLU A 195 8.63 -5.34 -17.03
CA GLU A 195 7.92 -4.07 -17.27
C GLU A 195 6.50 -4.04 -16.67
N ASP A 196 5.94 -5.21 -16.35
CA ASP A 196 4.62 -5.37 -15.75
C ASP A 196 4.67 -5.43 -14.21
N ASN A 197 5.83 -5.18 -13.60
CA ASN A 197 5.91 -5.12 -12.14
C ASN A 197 5.17 -3.90 -11.58
N ILE A 198 4.67 -4.03 -10.36
CA ILE A 198 3.84 -3.03 -9.69
C ILE A 198 4.49 -1.64 -9.58
N LEU A 199 5.82 -1.55 -9.47
CA LEU A 199 6.52 -0.26 -9.40
C LEU A 199 6.53 0.44 -10.76
N GLN A 200 6.70 -0.30 -11.86
CA GLN A 200 6.68 0.26 -13.21
C GLN A 200 5.29 0.81 -13.55
N ILE A 201 4.23 0.08 -13.18
CA ILE A 201 2.84 0.53 -13.36
C ILE A 201 2.59 1.85 -12.62
N ILE A 202 2.95 1.91 -11.33
CA ILE A 202 2.77 3.13 -10.53
C ILE A 202 3.62 4.28 -11.07
N TYR A 203 4.86 4.02 -11.49
CA TYR A 203 5.74 5.03 -12.08
C TYR A 203 5.13 5.64 -13.34
N ASN A 204 4.66 4.80 -14.27
CA ASN A 204 4.08 5.24 -15.54
C ASN A 204 2.88 6.16 -15.29
N GLU A 205 1.99 5.79 -14.36
CA GLU A 205 0.79 6.56 -14.05
C GLU A 205 1.10 7.83 -13.27
N GLN A 206 2.05 7.80 -12.32
CA GLN A 206 2.55 9.02 -11.67
C GLN A 206 3.16 9.99 -12.70
N SER A 207 3.92 9.48 -13.68
CA SER A 207 4.53 10.28 -14.74
C SER A 207 3.46 10.92 -15.63
N LYS A 208 2.56 10.10 -16.17
CA LYS A 208 1.46 10.54 -17.04
C LYS A 208 0.62 11.64 -16.40
N ILE A 209 0.20 11.45 -15.15
CA ILE A 209 -0.61 12.44 -14.44
C ILE A 209 0.20 13.70 -14.11
N HIS A 210 1.48 13.56 -13.79
CA HIS A 210 2.35 14.72 -13.59
C HIS A 210 2.46 15.57 -14.86
N HIS A 211 2.69 14.94 -16.02
CA HIS A 211 2.71 15.64 -17.31
C HIS A 211 1.40 16.36 -17.60
N LEU A 212 0.25 15.72 -17.35
CA LEU A 212 -1.06 16.38 -17.48
C LEU A 212 -1.15 17.64 -16.61
N ILE A 213 -0.70 17.59 -15.36
CA ILE A 213 -0.75 18.77 -14.47
C ILE A 213 0.14 19.90 -14.99
N ILE A 214 1.37 19.60 -15.42
CA ILE A 214 2.33 20.62 -15.85
C ILE A 214 1.99 21.20 -17.22
N GLU A 215 1.67 20.36 -18.21
CA GLU A 215 1.48 20.78 -19.60
C GLU A 215 0.09 21.37 -19.84
N SER A 216 -0.94 20.83 -19.19
CA SER A 216 -2.33 21.29 -19.37
C SER A 216 -2.84 22.18 -18.24
N GLY A 217 -2.03 22.44 -17.21
CA GLY A 217 -2.44 23.23 -16.04
C GLY A 217 -3.56 22.59 -15.22
N ASN A 218 -3.81 21.29 -15.39
CA ASN A 218 -4.93 20.58 -14.77
C ASN A 218 -4.67 20.28 -13.29
N GLU A 219 -4.72 21.31 -12.44
CA GLU A 219 -4.52 21.18 -10.99
C GLU A 219 -5.52 20.24 -10.30
N GLU A 220 -6.69 19.98 -10.91
CA GLU A 220 -7.70 19.07 -10.38
C GLU A 220 -7.20 17.62 -10.29
N LYS A 221 -6.16 17.26 -11.05
CA LYS A 221 -5.51 15.94 -10.98
C LYS A 221 -4.46 15.83 -9.87
N LEU A 222 -4.11 16.91 -9.16
CA LEU A 222 -3.15 16.86 -8.06
C LEU A 222 -3.56 15.87 -6.93
N PRO A 223 -4.83 15.82 -6.46
CA PRO A 223 -5.26 14.82 -5.49
C PRO A 223 -5.05 13.37 -5.97
N LEU A 224 -5.27 13.10 -7.25
CA LEU A 224 -5.02 11.79 -7.84
C LEU A 224 -3.51 11.46 -7.81
N LEU A 225 -2.66 12.37 -8.28
CA LEU A 225 -1.20 12.18 -8.23
C LEU A 225 -0.70 11.93 -6.80
N MET A 226 -1.23 12.67 -5.83
CA MET A 226 -0.89 12.50 -4.42
C MET A 226 -1.48 11.24 -3.80
N THR A 227 -2.54 10.68 -4.39
CA THR A 227 -3.03 9.34 -4.05
C THR A 227 -2.03 8.29 -4.53
N LEU A 228 -1.61 8.33 -5.80
CA LEU A 228 -0.63 7.41 -6.37
C LEU A 228 0.73 7.43 -5.66
N ARG A 229 1.12 8.57 -5.08
CA ARG A 229 2.35 8.74 -4.28
C ARG A 229 2.23 8.26 -2.84
N ASP A 230 1.06 7.80 -2.41
CA ASP A 230 0.80 7.41 -1.02
C ASP A 230 0.07 6.07 -0.91
N VAL A 231 0.00 5.31 -2.01
CA VAL A 231 -0.47 3.93 -2.01
C VAL A 231 0.44 3.01 -1.21
N THR A 232 -0.12 1.89 -0.78
CA THR A 232 0.61 0.77 -0.20
C THR A 232 0.46 -0.42 -1.17
N CYS A 233 1.55 -1.13 -1.45
CA CYS A 233 1.55 -2.31 -2.31
C CYS A 233 1.87 -3.54 -1.47
N PHE A 234 1.13 -4.63 -1.68
CA PHE A 234 1.40 -5.95 -1.16
C PHE A 234 1.94 -6.80 -2.29
N ILE A 235 3.11 -7.41 -2.10
CA ILE A 235 3.65 -8.38 -3.04
C ILE A 235 3.86 -9.68 -2.28
N LYS A 236 3.25 -10.75 -2.76
CA LYS A 236 3.26 -12.07 -2.15
C LYS A 236 3.96 -13.04 -3.09
N TRP A 237 5.01 -13.68 -2.59
CA TRP A 237 5.69 -14.79 -3.26
C TRP A 237 5.36 -16.07 -2.51
N GLN A 238 4.66 -16.99 -3.16
CA GLN A 238 4.45 -18.35 -2.67
C GLN A 238 5.44 -19.28 -3.34
N PHE A 239 6.47 -19.69 -2.61
CA PHE A 239 7.59 -20.45 -3.17
C PHE A 239 7.29 -21.95 -3.24
N PHE A 240 7.70 -22.60 -4.33
CA PHE A 240 7.57 -24.03 -4.52
C PHE A 240 8.76 -24.58 -5.33
N ARG A 241 9.08 -25.87 -5.14
CA ARG A 241 10.12 -26.55 -5.91
C ARG A 241 9.51 -27.29 -7.10
N LYS A 242 10.02 -27.00 -8.30
CA LYS A 242 9.68 -27.73 -9.51
C LYS A 242 10.80 -28.72 -9.82
N ASN A 243 10.44 -30.00 -9.93
CA ASN A 243 11.37 -31.06 -10.30
C ASN A 243 11.30 -31.27 -11.81
N PHE A 244 12.45 -31.19 -12.46
CA PHE A 244 12.58 -31.54 -13.87
C PHE A 244 13.26 -32.90 -13.98
N ASN A 245 12.54 -33.88 -14.54
CA ASN A 245 13.09 -35.17 -14.89
C ASN A 245 13.57 -35.10 -16.34
N ASN A 246 14.86 -34.83 -16.53
CA ASN A 246 15.52 -35.19 -17.78
C ASN A 246 16.29 -36.47 -17.50
N ASN A 247 16.27 -37.44 -18.42
CA ASN A 247 16.66 -38.86 -18.31
C ASN A 247 18.04 -39.19 -17.69
N ARG A 248 18.78 -38.23 -17.13
CA ARG A 248 20.08 -38.40 -16.47
C ARG A 248 20.27 -37.60 -15.15
N THR A 249 19.42 -36.62 -14.80
CA THR A 249 19.52 -35.87 -13.54
C THR A 249 18.18 -35.27 -13.09
N THR A 250 17.85 -35.38 -11.80
CA THR A 250 16.77 -34.61 -11.16
C THR A 250 17.31 -33.25 -10.72
N LYS A 251 16.98 -32.18 -11.46
CA LYS A 251 17.26 -30.80 -11.02
C LYS A 251 16.01 -30.22 -10.39
N SER A 252 16.12 -29.82 -9.13
CA SER A 252 15.07 -29.11 -8.41
C SER A 252 15.35 -27.61 -8.47
N THR A 253 14.41 -26.82 -8.98
CA THR A 253 14.53 -25.34 -9.06
C THR A 253 13.43 -24.69 -8.23
N LEU A 254 13.81 -23.71 -7.41
CA LEU A 254 12.86 -22.87 -6.69
C LEU A 254 12.14 -21.96 -7.68
N ASN A 255 10.83 -21.88 -7.57
CA ASN A 255 9.96 -20.99 -8.31
C ASN A 255 9.00 -20.31 -7.33
N ALA A 256 8.28 -19.28 -7.79
CA ALA A 256 7.21 -18.68 -7.01
C ALA A 256 6.01 -18.31 -7.88
N ASN A 257 4.82 -18.42 -7.29
CA ASN A 257 3.67 -17.66 -7.77
C ASN A 257 3.74 -16.28 -7.13
N VAL A 258 3.64 -15.23 -7.96
CA VAL A 258 3.73 -13.84 -7.51
C VAL A 258 2.37 -13.17 -7.67
N GLU A 259 1.89 -12.57 -6.60
CA GLU A 259 0.67 -11.76 -6.58
C GLU A 259 1.02 -10.37 -6.06
N ALA A 260 0.58 -9.32 -6.75
CA ALA A 260 0.84 -7.94 -6.37
C ALA A 260 -0.45 -7.13 -6.37
N LEU A 261 -0.77 -6.51 -5.22
CA LEU A 261 -2.00 -5.76 -5.01
C LEU A 261 -1.73 -4.38 -4.40
N ILE A 262 -2.54 -3.40 -4.78
CA ILE A 262 -2.48 -2.00 -4.34
C ILE A 262 -3.65 -1.70 -3.42
N VAL A 263 -3.37 -1.03 -2.30
CA VAL A 263 -4.33 -0.51 -1.33
C VAL A 263 -4.03 0.95 -0.97
N ASP A 264 -4.82 1.52 -0.05
CA ASP A 264 -4.71 2.91 0.43
C ASP A 264 -4.91 3.97 -0.67
N VAL A 265 -5.85 3.71 -1.57
CA VAL A 265 -6.18 4.53 -2.75
C VAL A 265 -7.24 5.61 -2.48
N ASP A 266 -7.36 6.07 -1.23
CA ASP A 266 -8.36 7.07 -0.84
C ASP A 266 -8.05 8.44 -1.43
N LEU A 267 -9.09 9.13 -1.90
CA LEU A 267 -8.99 10.48 -2.41
C LEU A 267 -8.38 11.40 -1.36
N LYS A 268 -7.26 12.03 -1.71
CA LYS A 268 -6.65 13.04 -0.85
C LYS A 268 -7.52 14.30 -0.86
N THR A 269 -7.82 14.81 0.33
CA THR A 269 -8.70 15.97 0.44
C THR A 269 -7.96 17.29 0.18
N PRO A 270 -8.65 18.32 -0.34
CA PRO A 270 -8.01 19.59 -0.72
C PRO A 270 -7.23 20.27 0.40
N GLU A 271 -7.64 20.09 1.67
CA GLU A 271 -6.97 20.71 2.82
C GLU A 271 -5.53 20.20 2.98
N LYS A 272 -5.19 19.01 2.44
CA LYS A 272 -3.81 18.51 2.42
C LYS A 272 -2.90 19.28 1.46
N LYS A 273 -3.42 20.08 0.52
CA LYS A 273 -2.61 20.87 -0.42
C LYS A 273 -1.65 21.81 0.31
N ILE A 274 -2.13 22.48 1.36
CA ILE A 274 -1.31 23.37 2.20
C ILE A 274 -0.19 22.58 2.89
N TYR A 275 -0.52 21.42 3.46
CA TYR A 275 0.46 20.55 4.11
C TYR A 275 1.56 20.08 3.15
N TRP A 276 1.20 19.68 1.93
CA TRP A 276 2.17 19.27 0.92
C TRP A 276 3.07 20.42 0.49
N GLY A 277 2.51 21.61 0.25
CA GLY A 277 3.28 22.80 -0.09
C GLY A 277 4.26 23.20 1.01
N ASN A 278 3.84 23.14 2.27
CA ASN A 278 4.72 23.42 3.41
C ASN A 278 5.85 22.40 3.55
N MET A 279 5.55 21.10 3.37
CA MET A 279 6.57 20.06 3.36
C MET A 279 7.57 20.27 2.22
N GLU A 280 7.10 20.62 1.03
CA GLU A 280 7.97 20.86 -0.12
C GLU A 280 8.90 22.05 0.12
N LYS A 281 8.40 23.15 0.69
CA LYS A 281 9.24 24.29 1.13
C LYS A 281 10.32 23.86 2.13
N GLN A 282 9.96 23.05 3.12
CA GLN A 282 10.91 22.53 4.11
C GLN A 282 12.00 21.68 3.45
N LEU A 283 11.63 20.74 2.56
CA LEU A 283 12.59 19.90 1.85
C LEU A 283 13.49 20.69 0.91
N ASN A 284 12.96 21.72 0.25
CA ASN A 284 13.76 22.59 -0.61
C ASN A 284 14.78 23.42 0.18
N SER A 285 14.43 23.88 1.39
CA SER A 285 15.38 24.54 2.30
C SER A 285 16.37 23.59 2.99
N TYR A 286 16.12 22.28 2.96
CA TYR A 286 17.00 21.32 3.61
C TYR A 286 18.31 21.16 2.81
N THR A 287 19.44 21.35 3.49
CA THR A 287 20.77 21.38 2.86
C THR A 287 21.28 19.98 2.49
N ASN A 288 20.93 18.97 3.29
CA ASN A 288 21.45 17.60 3.13
C ASN A 288 20.60 16.76 2.17
N LYS A 289 20.38 17.25 0.95
CA LYS A 289 19.63 16.53 -0.09
C LYS A 289 20.33 15.23 -0.50
N VAL A 290 19.54 14.23 -0.90
CA VAL A 290 20.03 12.93 -1.39
C VAL A 290 19.85 12.86 -2.91
N TYR A 291 20.95 12.58 -3.60
CA TYR A 291 20.99 12.41 -5.06
C TYR A 291 21.25 10.94 -5.38
N HIS A 292 20.68 10.48 -6.49
CA HIS A 292 21.01 9.17 -7.06
C HIS A 292 21.69 9.44 -8.39
N GLN A 293 22.86 8.81 -8.59
CA GLN A 293 23.46 8.70 -9.91
C GLN A 293 22.59 7.79 -10.79
#